data_AF-A0A937R2R5-F1
#
_entry.id   AF-A0A937R2R5-F1
#
_cell.length_a   1.000
_cell.length_b   1.000
_cell.length_c   1.000
_cell.angle_alpha   90.00
_cell.angle_beta   90.00
_cell.angle_gamma   90.00
#
_symmetry.space_group_name_H-M   'P 1'
#
loop_
_entity.id
_entity.type
_entity.pdbx_description
1 polymer ?
#
loop_
_entity_poly.entity_id
_entity_poly.type
_entity_poly.pdbx_seq_one_letter_code
_entity_poly.pdbx_strand_id
1 'polypeptide(L)' 'MIFRGVWSLSTAPLRQCDESIKKTLKLIESMLDLADQRDAVREDSGCGVLYGVLRDSAYKIKQLAESEREAHIKKGWWK' A
#
# COMPACT_ATOMS: atom_id res chain seq x y z
N MET A 1 -6.88 -0.19 47.78
CA MET A 1 -7.03 -1.27 46.79
C MET A 1 -8.31 -1.00 46.00
N ILE A 2 -8.23 -0.27 44.89
CA ILE A 2 -9.35 -0.12 43.93
C ILE A 2 -8.73 -0.30 42.55
N PHE A 3 -9.06 -1.44 41.93
CA PHE A 3 -8.50 -1.90 40.67
C PHE A 3 -9.06 -1.07 39.51
N ARG A 4 -8.15 -0.68 38.60
CA ARG A 4 -8.44 -0.07 37.30
C ARG A 4 -9.43 -0.92 36.51
N GLY A 5 -10.42 -0.29 35.88
CA GLY A 5 -11.40 -1.00 35.06
C GLY A 5 -12.24 -0.13 34.15
N VAL A 6 -11.66 0.88 33.50
CA VAL A 6 -12.28 1.49 32.31
C VAL A 6 -11.60 0.87 31.09
N TRP A 7 -12.11 -0.29 30.67
CA TRP A 7 -11.84 -0.77 29.32
C TRP A 7 -12.64 0.11 28.37
N SER A 8 -11.99 1.20 27.94
CA SER A 8 -12.45 1.97 26.80
C SER A 8 -12.66 1.01 25.64
N LEU A 9 -13.90 0.91 25.16
CA LEU A 9 -14.26 0.21 23.94
C LEU A 9 -13.50 0.87 22.77
N SER A 10 -12.27 0.40 22.54
CA SER A 10 -11.52 0.71 21.33
C SER A 10 -12.25 0.04 20.16
N THR A 11 -13.19 0.77 19.59
CA THR A 11 -13.75 0.46 18.28
C THR A 11 -12.59 0.61 17.29
N ALA A 12 -11.97 -0.52 16.99
CA ALA A 12 -10.71 -0.56 16.26
C ALA A 12 -10.82 0.23 14.92
N PRO A 13 -9.75 0.93 14.47
CA PRO A 13 -9.74 1.80 13.28
C PRO A 13 -9.94 1.10 11.92
N LEU A 14 -10.53 -0.09 11.93
CA LEU A 14 -10.35 -1.18 10.97
C LEU A 14 -10.77 -0.88 9.53
N ARG A 15 -11.83 -0.09 9.31
CA ARG A 15 -12.40 0.01 7.96
C ARG A 15 -11.66 0.97 7.04
N GLN A 16 -11.20 2.11 7.56
CA GLN A 16 -10.57 3.13 6.71
C GLN A 16 -9.13 2.77 6.33
N CYS A 17 -8.41 2.08 7.22
CA CYS A 17 -7.06 1.60 6.93
C CYS A 17 -7.07 0.50 5.85
N ASP A 18 -7.98 -0.47 5.92
CA ASP A 18 -8.13 -1.52 4.88
C ASP A 18 -8.39 -0.91 3.50
N GLU A 19 -9.32 0.05 3.43
CA GLU A 19 -9.63 0.75 2.19
C GLU A 19 -8.43 1.55 1.66
N SER A 20 -7.60 2.11 2.55
CA SER A 20 -6.37 2.80 2.17
C SER A 20 -5.34 1.83 1.60
N ILE A 21 -5.22 0.63 2.18
CA ILE A 21 -4.34 -0.44 1.68
C ILE A 21 -4.83 -0.92 0.30
N LYS A 22 -6.14 -1.18 0.14
CA LYS A 22 -6.74 -1.56 -1.16
C LYS A 22 -6.51 -0.50 -2.23
N LYS A 23 -6.73 0.77 -1.90
CA LYS A 23 -6.46 1.90 -2.82
C LYS A 23 -4.99 2.01 -3.17
N THR A 24 -4.10 1.78 -2.21
CA THR A 24 -2.64 1.76 -2.45
C THR A 24 -2.26 0.64 -3.41
N LEU A 25 -2.77 -0.58 -3.21
CA LEU A 25 -2.53 -1.71 -4.12
C LEU A 25 -3.03 -1.41 -5.54
N LYS A 26 -4.21 -0.80 -5.68
CA LYS A 26 -4.71 -0.36 -6.99
C LYS A 26 -3.84 0.73 -7.62
N LEU A 27 -3.32 1.67 -6.83
CA LEU A 27 -2.41 2.71 -7.31
C LEU A 27 -1.10 2.09 -7.83
N ILE A 28 -0.55 1.09 -7.13
CA ILE A 28 0.64 0.35 -7.55
C ILE A 28 0.42 -0.29 -8.92
N GLU A 29 -0.74 -0.91 -9.16
CA GLU A 29 -1.06 -1.49 -10.47
C GLU A 29 -1.00 -0.43 -11.57
N SER A 30 -1.61 0.74 -11.35
CA SER A 30 -1.53 1.87 -12.27
C SER A 30 -0.09 2.38 -12.46
N MET A 31 0.73 2.39 -11.41
CA MET A 31 2.13 2.81 -11.51
C MET A 31 2.96 1.84 -12.37
N LEU A 32 2.77 0.53 -12.18
CA LEU A 32 3.47 -0.50 -12.95
C LEU A 32 3.05 -0.45 -14.43
N ASP A 33 1.75 -0.40 -14.69
CA ASP A 33 1.20 -0.31 -16.05
C ASP A 33 1.71 0.96 -16.77
N LEU A 34 1.71 2.11 -16.09
CA LEU A 34 2.25 3.34 -16.64
C LEU A 34 3.76 3.25 -16.91
N ALA A 35 4.53 2.67 -15.98
CA ALA A 35 5.97 2.50 -16.18
C ALA A 35 6.26 1.61 -17.40
N ASP A 36 5.55 0.48 -17.54
CA ASP A 36 5.76 -0.47 -18.63
C ASP A 36 5.35 0.09 -20.00
N GLN A 37 4.19 0.76 -20.07
CA GLN A 37 3.73 1.39 -21.30
C GLN A 37 4.70 2.48 -21.79
N ARG A 38 5.26 3.26 -20.87
CA ARG A 38 6.05 4.44 -21.23
C ARG A 38 7.53 4.14 -21.43
N ASP A 39 8.05 3.13 -20.76
CA ASP A 39 9.38 2.58 -21.05
C ASP A 39 9.44 2.00 -22.47
N ALA A 40 8.33 1.40 -22.95
CA ALA A 40 8.22 0.88 -24.31
C ALA A 40 8.23 1.95 -25.42
N VAL A 41 7.83 3.19 -25.12
CA VAL A 41 7.79 4.32 -26.08
C VAL A 41 8.82 5.40 -25.75
N ARG A 42 9.86 5.06 -25.00
CA ARG A 42 10.84 6.02 -24.48
C ARG A 42 11.56 6.81 -25.58
N GLU A 43 11.52 8.13 -25.48
CA GLU A 43 12.16 9.05 -26.45
C GLU A 43 13.58 9.48 -26.05
N ASP A 44 13.90 9.48 -24.74
CA ASP A 44 15.20 9.92 -24.25
C ASP A 44 15.69 9.19 -22.97
N SER A 45 16.89 9.54 -22.52
CA SER A 45 17.48 8.98 -21.30
C SER A 45 16.71 9.37 -20.04
N GLY A 46 16.19 10.60 -19.98
CA GLY A 46 15.45 11.15 -18.84
C GLY A 46 14.15 10.39 -18.55
N CYS A 47 13.36 10.10 -19.60
CA CYS A 47 12.16 9.28 -19.51
C CYS A 47 12.45 7.90 -18.92
N GLY A 48 13.59 7.30 -19.28
CA GLY A 48 13.97 5.97 -18.79
C GLY A 48 14.30 5.98 -17.31
N VAL A 49 14.97 7.03 -16.84
CA VAL A 49 15.20 7.23 -15.40
C VAL A 49 13.86 7.40 -14.67
N LEU A 50 12.95 8.23 -15.21
CA LEU A 50 11.65 8.46 -14.60
C LEU A 50 10.82 7.17 -14.47
N TYR A 51 10.69 6.40 -15.54
CA TYR A 51 9.88 5.17 -15.54
C TYR A 51 10.55 4.04 -14.74
N GLY A 52 11.88 3.98 -14.74
CA GLY A 52 12.64 3.11 -13.84
C GLY A 52 12.37 3.42 -12.37
N VAL A 53 12.46 4.70 -11.97
CA VAL A 53 12.17 5.13 -10.59
C VAL A 53 10.70 4.86 -10.22
N LEU A 54 9.76 5.11 -11.14
CA LEU A 54 8.34 4.84 -10.94
C LEU A 54 8.11 3.34 -10.66
N ARG A 55 8.70 2.46 -11.48
CA ARG A 55 8.61 1.00 -11.36
C ARG A 55 9.20 0.51 -10.04
N ASP A 56 10.42 0.94 -9.71
CA ASP A 56 11.09 0.56 -8.46
C ASP A 56 10.30 1.01 -7.23
N SER A 57 9.74 2.22 -7.27
CA SER A 57 8.92 2.76 -6.19
C SER A 57 7.64 1.95 -6.04
N ALA A 58 6.98 1.58 -7.14
CA ALA A 58 5.79 0.74 -7.11
C ALA A 58 6.05 -0.61 -6.42
N TYR A 59 7.16 -1.29 -6.74
CA TYR A 59 7.52 -2.55 -6.08
C TYR A 59 7.83 -2.40 -4.58
N LYS A 60 8.56 -1.35 -4.19
CA LYS A 60 8.84 -1.06 -2.77
C LYS A 60 7.55 -0.81 -1.98
N ILE A 61 6.63 -0.01 -2.53
CA ILE A 61 5.35 0.27 -1.89
C ILE A 61 4.49 -1.00 -1.85
N LYS A 62 4.52 -1.84 -2.90
CA LYS A 62 3.80 -3.12 -2.96
C LYS A 62 4.17 -4.02 -1.79
N GLN A 63 5.48 -4.20 -1.56
CA GLN A 63 5.96 -5.02 -0.46
C GLN A 63 5.44 -4.54 0.90
N LEU A 64 5.45 -3.22 1.13
CA LEU A 64 4.94 -2.62 2.37
C LEU A 64 3.42 -2.80 2.51
N ALA A 65 2.66 -2.53 1.45
CA ALA A 65 1.20 -2.64 1.44
C ALA A 65 0.73 -4.08 1.65
N GLU A 66 1.41 -5.06 1.03
CA GLU A 66 1.11 -6.48 1.22
C GLU A 66 1.47 -6.94 2.64
N SER A 67 2.60 -6.48 3.19
CA SER A 67 2.99 -6.77 4.58
C SER A 67 1.95 -6.24 5.58
N GLU A 68 1.45 -5.02 5.39
CA GLU A 68 0.41 -4.45 6.25
C GLU A 68 -0.93 -5.18 6.10
N ARG A 69 -1.31 -5.54 4.85
CA ARG A 69 -2.48 -6.39 4.59
C ARG A 69 -2.38 -7.71 5.36
N GLU A 70 -1.25 -8.38 5.32
CA GLU A 70 -1.04 -9.62 6.07
C GLU A 70 -1.11 -9.41 7.58
N ALA A 71 -0.57 -8.31 8.09
CA ALA A 71 -0.69 -7.96 9.50
C ALA A 71 -2.16 -7.76 9.90
N HIS A 72 -2.96 -7.14 9.04
CA HIS A 72 -4.41 -6.99 9.23
C HIS A 72 -5.13 -8.35 9.18
N ILE A 73 -4.81 -9.22 8.23
CA ILE A 73 -5.40 -10.58 8.16
C ILE A 73 -5.10 -11.36 9.44
N LYS A 74 -3.84 -11.36 9.91
CA LYS A 74 -3.42 -12.07 11.13
C LYS A 74 -4.13 -11.58 12.39
N LYS A 75 -4.49 -10.29 12.45
CA LYS A 75 -5.22 -9.69 13.57
C LYS A 75 -6.74 -9.91 13.45
N GLY A 76 -7.24 -10.52 12.38
CA GLY A 76 -8.68 -10.65 12.10
C GLY A 76 -9.34 -9.31 11.74
N TRP A 77 -8.53 -8.36 11.27
CA TRP A 77 -8.91 -6.98 11.01
C TRP A 77 -9.40 -6.76 9.59
N TRP A 78 -8.89 -7.57 8.67
CA TRP A 78 -9.14 -7.48 7.24
C TRP A 78 -10.61 -7.80 6.90
N LYS A 79 -11.27 -6.88 6.19
CA LYS A 79 -12.65 -7.06 5.67
C LYS A 79 -12.76 -6.94 4.15
#